data_AF-A0A925UCM9-F1
#
_entry.id   AF-A0A925UCM9-F1
#
_cell.length_a   1.000
_cell.length_b   1.000
_cell.length_c   1.000
_cell.angle_alpha   90.00
_cell.angle_beta   90.00
_cell.angle_gamma   90.00
#
_symmetry.space_group_name_H-M   'P 1'
#
loop_
_entity.id
_entity.type
_entity.pdbx_description
1 polymer ?
#
loop_
_entity_poly.entity_id
_entity_poly.type
_entity_poly.pdbx_seq_one_letter_code
_entity_poly.pdbx_strand_id
1 'polypeptide(L)' 'MRTTLTLEDDAFATANAYARARALKLGQAVSELIRRGSAEKLPLKQIDGVWVIDLPPSAAPLSARRVQQMLDESA' A
#
# COMPACT_ATOMS: atom_id res chain seq x y z
N MET A 1 0.31 -8.14 20.32
CA MET A 1 1.13 -7.66 21.45
C MET A 1 0.61 -6.29 21.90
N ARG A 2 0.61 -5.99 23.21
CA ARG A 2 0.27 -4.66 23.73
C ARG A 2 1.56 -3.95 24.12
N THR A 3 1.77 -2.76 23.58
CA THR A 3 3.00 -1.98 23.70
C THR A 3 2.63 -0.50 23.82
N THR A 4 3.41 0.26 24.58
CA THR A 4 3.31 1.72 24.63
C THR A 4 4.23 2.31 23.56
N LEU A 5 3.69 3.22 22.76
CA LEU A 5 4.40 3.87 21.66
C LEU A 5 4.28 5.39 21.88
N THR A 6 5.36 6.13 21.62
CA THR A 6 5.28 7.59 21.46
C THR A 6 5.03 7.88 19.98
N LEU A 7 4.02 8.68 19.67
CA LEU A 7 3.70 9.13 18.31
C LEU A 7 3.90 10.63 18.25
N GLU A 8 4.58 11.10 17.20
CA GLU A 8 4.57 12.52 16.83
C GLU A 8 3.13 12.97 16.49
N ASP A 9 2.86 14.27 16.62
CA ASP A 9 1.51 14.83 16.50
C ASP A 9 0.88 14.52 15.13
N ASP A 10 1.66 14.58 14.06
CA ASP A 10 1.22 14.30 12.69
C ASP A 10 0.91 12.80 12.46
N ALA A 11 1.72 11.92 13.04
CA ALA A 11 1.52 10.48 13.02
C ALA A 11 0.25 10.10 13.81
N PHE A 12 0.03 10.71 14.98
CA PHE A 12 -1.19 10.52 15.76
C PHE A 12 -2.42 10.99 14.99
N ALA A 13 -2.38 12.19 14.41
CA ALA A 13 -3.50 12.74 13.63
C ALA A 13 -3.88 11.82 12.45
N THR A 14 -2.87 11.32 11.73
CA THR A 14 -3.05 10.38 10.61
C THR A 14 -3.66 9.06 11.08
N ALA A 15 -3.11 8.45 12.13
CA ALA A 15 -3.61 7.18 12.67
C ALA A 15 -5.04 7.31 13.22
N ASN A 16 -5.36 8.42 13.88
CA ASN A 16 -6.69 8.70 14.43
C ASN A 16 -7.73 8.90 13.33
N ALA A 17 -7.42 9.67 12.29
CA ALA A 17 -8.30 9.84 11.13
C ALA A 17 -8.57 8.49 10.45
N TYR A 18 -7.52 7.68 10.24
CA TYR A 18 -7.64 6.34 9.67
C TYR A 18 -8.51 5.42 10.55
N ALA A 19 -8.33 5.45 11.86
CA ALA A 19 -9.10 4.66 12.82
C ALA A 19 -10.60 5.00 12.76
N ARG A 20 -10.94 6.30 12.78
CA ARG A 20 -12.32 6.78 12.71
C ARG A 20 -13.00 6.38 11.39
N ALA A 21 -12.31 6.54 10.27
CA ALA A 21 -12.84 6.19 8.95
C ALA A 21 -13.18 4.70 8.79
N ARG A 22 -12.57 3.84 9.62
CA ARG A 22 -12.68 2.36 9.52
C ARG A 22 -13.29 1.71 10.77
N ALA A 23 -13.79 2.52 11.72
CA ALA A 23 -14.32 2.04 13.00
C ALA A 23 -13.34 1.12 13.77
N LEU A 24 -12.04 1.43 13.73
CA LEU A 24 -10.98 0.68 14.42
C LEU A 24 -10.57 1.37 15.72
N LYS A 25 -10.02 0.59 16.67
CA LYS A 25 -9.26 1.16 17.80
C LYS A 25 -7.94 1.73 17.30
N LEU A 26 -7.44 2.80 17.93
CA LEU A 26 -6.18 3.46 17.53
C LEU A 26 -5.01 2.48 17.40
N GLY A 27 -4.81 1.58 18.37
CA GLY A 27 -3.75 0.58 18.30
C GLY A 27 -3.89 -0.41 17.13
N GLN A 28 -5.12 -0.72 16.72
CA GLN A 28 -5.38 -1.57 15.54
C GLN A 28 -5.04 -0.82 14.25
N ALA A 29 -5.46 0.45 14.16
CA ALA A 29 -5.14 1.34 13.04
C ALA A 29 -3.62 1.50 12.88
N VAL A 30 -2.88 1.80 13.95
CA VAL A 30 -1.41 1.90 13.93
C VAL A 30 -0.79 0.59 13.46
N SER A 31 -1.23 -0.55 14.01
CA SER A 31 -0.71 -1.87 13.61
C SER A 31 -0.95 -2.16 12.12
N GLU A 32 -2.10 -1.75 11.58
CA GLU A 32 -2.41 -1.93 10.17
C GLU A 32 -1.61 -0.98 9.27
N LEU A 33 -1.49 0.29 9.65
CA LEU A 33 -0.69 1.28 8.93
C LEU A 33 0.77 0.88 8.87
N ILE A 34 1.33 0.33 9.96
CA ILE A 34 2.68 -0.23 9.97
C ILE A 34 2.78 -1.38 8.97
N ARG A 35 1.87 -2.36 9.01
CA ARG A 35 1.90 -3.48 8.03
C ARG A 35 1.82 -2.98 6.58
N ARG A 36 0.99 -1.98 6.30
CA ARG A 36 0.84 -1.39 4.97
C ARG A 36 2.08 -0.62 4.54
N GLY A 37 2.70 0.13 5.44
CA GLY A 37 3.93 0.89 5.16
C GLY A 37 5.18 0.01 5.09
N SER A 38 5.17 -1.14 5.77
CA SER A 38 6.24 -2.14 5.72
C SER A 38 6.02 -3.19 4.64
N ALA A 39 4.83 -3.24 4.01
CA ALA A 39 4.61 -4.08 2.84
C ALA A 39 5.60 -3.66 1.75
N GLU A 40 6.04 -4.65 0.96
CA GLU A 40 7.07 -4.48 -0.06
C GLU A 40 6.78 -3.22 -0.87
N LYS A 41 7.70 -2.25 -0.82
CA LYS A 41 7.61 -1.07 -1.70
C LYS A 41 7.51 -1.62 -3.10
N LEU A 42 6.49 -1.20 -3.86
CA LEU A 42 6.41 -1.51 -5.28
C LEU A 42 7.81 -1.25 -5.86
N PRO A 43 8.46 -2.25 -6.47
CA PRO A 43 9.81 -2.09 -6.96
C PRO A 43 9.71 -1.09 -8.11
N LEU A 44 9.99 0.18 -7.83
CA LEU A 44 9.89 1.27 -8.78
C LEU A 44 11.31 1.69 -9.14
N LYS A 45 11.58 1.79 -10.44
CA LYS A 45 12.83 2.35 -10.96
C LYS A 45 12.51 3.49 -11.91
N GLN A 46 13.44 4.41 -12.06
CA GLN A 46 13.31 5.48 -13.04
C GLN A 46 14.07 5.07 -14.31
N ILE A 47 13.38 5.04 -15.45
CA ILE A 47 13.98 4.86 -16.79
C ILE A 47 13.63 6.11 -17.60
N ASP A 48 14.65 6.82 -18.09
CA ASP A 48 14.48 8.01 -18.93
C ASP A 48 13.52 9.07 -18.35
N GLY A 49 13.59 9.28 -17.03
CA GLY A 49 12.72 10.22 -16.33
C GLY A 49 11.33 9.68 -15.95
N VAL A 50 10.96 8.51 -16.44
CA VAL A 50 9.66 7.86 -16.18
C VAL A 50 9.79 6.82 -15.07
N TRP A 51 8.90 6.88 -14.08
CA TRP A 51 8.77 5.83 -13.07
C TRP A 51 8.14 4.58 -13.68
N VAL A 52 8.86 3.47 -13.65
CA VAL A 52 8.38 2.16 -14.12
C VAL A 52 8.41 1.14 -12.98
N ILE A 53 7.47 0.19 -13.02
CA ILE A 53 7.49 -0.97 -12.13
C ILE A 53 8.58 -1.93 -12.63
N ASP A 54 9.57 -2.21 -11.76
CA ASP A 54 10.61 -3.20 -11.94
C ASP A 54 10.06 -4.59 -11.61
N LEU A 55 9.42 -5.18 -12.61
CA LEU A 55 8.89 -6.53 -12.52
C LEU A 55 10.05 -7.54 -12.41
N PRO A 56 9.93 -8.58 -11.56
CA PRO A 56 10.92 -9.65 -11.54
C PRO A 56 11.01 -10.33 -12.92
N PRO A 57 12.16 -10.90 -13.32
CA PRO A 57 12.32 -11.57 -14.62
C PRO A 57 11.35 -12.73 -14.86
N SER A 58 10.81 -13.31 -13.79
CA SER A 58 9.81 -14.37 -13.81
C SER A 58 8.37 -13.88 -14.04
N ALA A 59 8.13 -12.56 -14.07
CA ALA A 59 6.82 -12.00 -14.32
C ALA A 59 6.36 -12.33 -15.74
N ALA A 60 5.16 -12.90 -15.86
CA ALA A 60 4.56 -13.17 -17.16
C ALA A 60 4.29 -11.85 -17.92
N PRO A 61 4.55 -11.78 -19.23
CA PRO A 61 4.21 -10.61 -20.03
C PRO A 61 2.72 -10.28 -19.94
N LEU A 62 2.40 -9.04 -19.58
CA LEU A 62 1.04 -8.52 -19.66
C LEU A 62 0.73 -8.13 -21.10
N SER A 63 -0.17 -8.86 -21.76
CA SER A 63 -0.65 -8.53 -23.10
C SER A 63 -1.86 -7.60 -23.04
N ALA A 64 -2.07 -6.79 -24.08
CA ALA A 64 -3.25 -5.93 -24.20
C ALA A 64 -4.56 -6.73 -24.08
N ARG A 65 -4.61 -7.96 -24.60
CA ARG A 65 -5.75 -8.87 -24.45
C ARG A 65 -6.02 -9.22 -22.98
N ARG A 66 -4.97 -9.47 -22.19
CA ARG A 66 -5.08 -9.76 -20.76
C ARG A 66 -5.60 -8.55 -19.99
N VAL A 67 -5.13 -7.35 -20.34
CA VAL A 67 -5.60 -6.10 -19.74
C VAL A 67 -7.09 -5.87 -20.04
N GLN A 68 -7.53 -6.09 -21.29
CA GLN A 68 -8.93 -5.95 -21.65
C GLN A 68 -9.83 -6.90 -20.85
N GLN A 69 -9.45 -8.18 -20.72
CA GLN A 69 -10.20 -9.15 -19.91
C GLN A 69 -10.39 -8.69 -18.46
N MET A 70 -9.34 -8.13 -17.83
CA MET A 70 -9.41 -7.67 -16.44
C MET A 70 -10.34 -6.45 -16.27
N LEU A 71 -10.40 -5.57 -17.28
CA LEU A 71 -11.36 -4.45 -17.29
C LEU A 71 -12.79 -4.94 -17.41
N ASP A 72 -13.03 -5.92 -18.29
CA ASP A 72 -14.36 -6.49 -18.51
C ASP A 72 -14.87 -7.25 -17.26
N GLU A 73 -13.98 -7.89 -16.49
CA GLU A 73 -14.31 -8.60 -15.23
C GLU A 73 -14.58 -7.66 -14.03
N SER A 74 -14.13 -6.42 -14.10
CA SER A 74 -14.25 -5.43 -13.01
C SER A 74 -15.47 -4.50 -13.17
N ALA A 75 -16.21 -4.62 -14.28
CA ALA A 75 -17.41 -3.86 -14.62
C ALA A 75 -18.69 -4.60 -14.22
#